data_AF-A0A6A5E3G9-F1
#
_entry.id   AF-A0A6A5E3G9-F1
#
_cell.length_a   1.000
_cell.length_b   1.000
_cell.length_c   1.000
_cell.angle_alpha   90.00
_cell.angle_beta   90.00
_cell.angle_gamma   90.00
#
_symmetry.space_group_name_H-M   'P 1'
#
loop_
_entity.id
_entity.type
_entity.pdbx_description
1 polymer ?
#
loop_
_entity_poly.entity_id
_entity_poly.type
_entity_poly.pdbx_seq_one_letter_code
_entity_poly.pdbx_strand_id
1 'polypeptide(L)'
;MSETHVDTNVASKMELNVKKTSSKALLSCGNGQGLSEKLLLKPKAGRPPQTERVPRSSVLERLQSFLPQMAAANEKLKQQMDEAPAGRFDIESVEGAEKVIEMDVALVELSGSDSDSEDGEETSEEDSGEESDVTEQNLKLPGDNGKRKKAFIQVLHPPGE
;
A
#
# COMPACT_ATOMS: atom_id res chain seq x y z
N MET A 1 -41.38 51.50 -14.08
CA MET A 1 -40.76 51.89 -15.38
C MET A 1 -39.33 52.23 -15.05
N SER A 2 -38.40 51.36 -15.44
CA SER A 2 -37.30 51.65 -16.39
C SER A 2 -36.21 52.49 -15.72
N GLU A 3 -34.92 52.19 -15.77
CA GLU A 3 -34.05 51.25 -16.48
C GLU A 3 -32.63 51.64 -15.99
N THR A 4 -31.66 50.70 -16.02
CA THR A 4 -30.23 50.91 -16.35
C THR A 4 -29.36 51.88 -15.48
N HIS A 5 -28.07 51.64 -15.19
CA HIS A 5 -27.04 50.72 -15.65
C HIS A 5 -25.96 50.55 -14.56
N VAL A 6 -25.32 49.39 -14.67
CA VAL A 6 -24.03 48.88 -14.15
C VAL A 6 -22.95 49.89 -13.76
N ASP A 7 -22.17 49.56 -12.73
CA ASP A 7 -20.71 49.37 -12.90
C ASP A 7 -20.05 48.55 -11.77
N THR A 8 -19.56 47.39 -12.21
CA THR A 8 -18.27 46.75 -11.88
C THR A 8 -17.72 46.81 -10.44
N ASN A 9 -17.82 45.69 -9.70
CA ASN A 9 -16.76 45.28 -8.78
C ASN A 9 -16.25 43.90 -9.20
N VAL A 10 -15.05 43.92 -9.77
CA VAL A 10 -14.35 42.79 -10.36
C VAL A 10 -13.98 41.80 -9.26
N ALA A 11 -14.73 40.70 -9.18
CA ALA A 11 -14.26 39.51 -8.50
C ALA A 11 -12.99 39.04 -9.22
N SER A 12 -11.85 39.10 -8.53
CA SER A 12 -10.57 38.59 -9.01
C SER A 12 -10.70 37.10 -9.33
N LYS A 13 -10.92 36.81 -10.61
CA LYS A 13 -10.75 35.49 -11.18
C LYS A 13 -9.25 35.22 -11.15
N MET A 14 -8.81 34.40 -10.20
CA MET A 14 -7.46 33.82 -10.27
C MET A 14 -7.43 32.89 -11.48
N GLU A 15 -7.13 33.46 -12.65
CA GLU A 15 -6.66 32.68 -13.78
C GLU A 15 -5.30 32.14 -13.41
N LEU A 16 -5.28 30.94 -12.84
CA LEU A 16 -4.10 30.10 -12.79
C LEU A 16 -3.73 29.79 -14.24
N ASN A 17 -2.96 30.70 -14.85
CA ASN A 17 -2.28 30.47 -16.10
C ASN A 17 -1.14 29.49 -15.80
N VAL A 18 -1.51 28.25 -15.45
CA VAL A 18 -0.59 27.13 -15.44
C VAL A 18 -0.27 26.91 -16.90
N LYS A 19 0.73 27.65 -17.41
CA LYS A 19 1.51 27.20 -18.53
C LYS A 19 1.97 25.82 -18.11
N LYS A 20 1.27 24.76 -18.55
CA LYS A 20 1.74 23.41 -18.39
C LYS A 20 3.08 23.40 -19.11
N THR A 21 4.16 23.54 -18.35
CA THR A 21 5.51 23.27 -18.82
C THR A 21 5.58 21.77 -18.97
N SER A 22 4.90 21.27 -19.99
CA SER A 22 5.07 19.91 -20.45
C SER A 22 6.47 19.88 -21.02
N SER A 23 7.41 19.37 -20.24
CA SER A 23 8.78 19.16 -20.67
C SER A 23 8.74 18.11 -21.79
N LYS A 24 8.59 18.57 -23.04
CA LYS A 24 8.70 17.72 -24.24
C LYS A 24 10.02 16.95 -24.29
N ALA A 25 11.05 17.44 -23.58
CA ALA A 25 12.30 16.73 -23.35
C ALA A 25 12.11 15.36 -22.65
N LEU A 26 11.17 15.26 -21.70
CA LEU A 26 10.84 14.01 -20.99
C LEU A 26 9.95 13.07 -21.81
N LEU A 27 9.28 13.59 -22.84
CA LEU A 27 8.45 12.82 -23.77
C LEU A 27 9.26 12.17 -24.90
N SER A 28 10.53 12.55 -25.09
CA SER A 28 11.40 12.02 -26.16
C SER A 28 12.12 10.71 -25.81
N CYS A 29 11.70 10.05 -24.72
CA CYS A 29 12.19 8.72 -24.35
C CYS A 29 11.70 7.69 -25.38
N GLY A 30 12.46 7.49 -26.45
CA GLY A 30 12.15 6.48 -27.47
C GLY A 30 13.00 6.51 -28.72
N ASN A 31 13.57 7.66 -29.09
CA ASN A 31 14.27 7.79 -30.38
C ASN A 31 15.62 8.55 -30.32
N GLY A 32 16.10 8.92 -29.13
CA GLY A 32 17.36 9.66 -28.96
C GLY A 32 18.43 8.84 -28.24
N GLN A 33 19.65 8.82 -28.80
CA GLN A 33 20.88 8.19 -28.29
C GLN A 33 21.38 8.72 -26.92
N GLY A 34 20.53 9.34 -26.08
CA GLY A 34 20.94 10.04 -24.85
C GLY A 34 20.57 9.36 -23.53
N LEU A 35 19.73 8.31 -23.53
CA LEU A 35 19.31 7.63 -22.30
C LEU A 35 20.49 6.87 -21.66
N SER A 36 21.38 6.33 -22.49
CA SER A 36 22.64 5.70 -22.10
C SER A 36 23.63 6.67 -21.45
N GLU A 37 23.68 7.93 -21.91
CA GLU A 37 24.61 8.95 -21.41
C GLU A 37 24.17 9.47 -20.04
N LYS A 38 22.86 9.69 -19.85
CA LYS A 38 22.29 10.15 -18.56
C LYS A 38 22.32 9.09 -17.47
N LEU A 39 22.27 7.82 -17.85
CA LEU A 39 22.34 6.70 -16.92
C LEU A 39 23.76 6.11 -16.80
N LEU A 40 24.77 6.75 -17.41
CA LEU A 40 26.16 6.27 -17.48
C LEU A 40 26.29 4.80 -17.98
N LEU A 41 25.27 4.32 -18.67
CA LEU A 41 25.20 2.97 -19.23
C LEU A 41 25.89 3.01 -20.59
N LYS A 42 27.17 2.64 -20.67
CA LYS A 42 27.83 2.43 -21.97
C LYS A 42 27.12 1.26 -22.68
N PRO A 43 26.42 1.48 -23.82
CA PRO A 43 25.83 0.37 -24.56
C PRO A 43 27.00 -0.40 -25.18
N LYS A 44 27.33 -1.58 -24.64
CA LYS A 44 28.19 -2.52 -25.36
C LYS A 44 27.39 -3.05 -26.54
N ALA A 45 27.60 -2.45 -27.71
CA ALA A 45 27.06 -2.96 -28.96
C ALA A 45 27.49 -4.43 -29.13
N GLY A 46 26.52 -5.35 -29.23
CA GLY A 46 26.75 -6.76 -29.53
C GLY A 46 26.57 -7.77 -28.41
N ARG A 47 26.21 -7.37 -27.18
CA ARG A 47 25.85 -8.34 -26.11
C ARG A 47 24.48 -8.01 -25.51
N PRO A 48 23.56 -8.98 -25.40
CA PRO A 48 22.30 -8.76 -24.70
C PRO A 48 22.60 -8.37 -23.24
N PRO A 49 21.76 -7.52 -22.61
CA PRO A 49 21.90 -7.18 -21.20
C PRO A 49 21.92 -8.47 -20.39
N GLN A 50 22.99 -8.67 -19.61
CA GLN A 50 23.08 -9.81 -18.72
C GLN A 50 22.24 -9.51 -17.49
N THR A 51 21.03 -10.06 -17.46
CA THR A 51 20.19 -10.05 -16.27
C THR A 51 20.52 -11.30 -15.45
N GLU A 52 20.74 -11.11 -14.15
CA GLU A 52 20.84 -12.21 -13.19
C GLU A 52 19.54 -12.28 -12.41
N ARG A 53 19.07 -13.49 -12.10
CA ARG A 53 17.92 -13.64 -11.22
C ARG A 53 18.36 -13.29 -9.81
N VAL A 54 17.66 -12.33 -9.21
CA VAL A 54 17.84 -12.03 -7.79
C VAL A 54 17.54 -13.31 -6.99
N PRO A 55 18.41 -13.69 -6.02
CA PRO A 55 18.17 -14.84 -5.18
C PRO A 55 16.86 -14.69 -4.41
N ARG A 56 16.19 -15.83 -4.16
CA ARG A 56 14.93 -15.83 -3.40
C ARG A 56 15.20 -15.38 -1.97
N SER A 57 14.31 -14.55 -1.41
CA SER A 57 14.43 -14.15 0.00
C SER A 57 14.14 -15.34 0.91
N SER A 58 14.93 -15.51 1.96
CA SER A 58 14.72 -16.53 3.00
C SER A 58 13.37 -16.39 3.71
N VAL A 59 12.84 -15.16 3.82
CA VAL A 59 11.53 -14.91 4.43
C VAL A 59 10.40 -15.46 3.55
N LEU A 60 10.39 -15.15 2.24
CA LEU A 60 9.36 -15.67 1.32
C LEU A 60 9.41 -17.19 1.21
N GLU A 61 10.60 -17.80 1.28
CA GLU A 61 10.73 -19.26 1.32
C GLU A 61 10.09 -19.86 2.57
N ARG A 62 10.32 -19.26 3.74
CA ARG A 62 9.67 -19.68 5.00
C ARG A 62 8.15 -19.54 4.91
N LEU A 63 7.65 -18.43 4.38
CA LEU A 63 6.21 -18.21 4.21
C LEU A 63 5.58 -19.22 3.26
N GLN A 64 6.27 -19.58 2.18
CA GLN A 64 5.80 -20.59 1.23
C GLN A 64 5.57 -21.95 1.92
N SER A 65 6.42 -22.31 2.89
CA SER A 65 6.25 -23.55 3.67
C SER A 65 5.25 -23.43 4.83
N PHE A 66 5.11 -22.24 5.41
CA PHE A 66 4.32 -22.01 6.62
C PHE A 66 2.83 -21.87 6.34
N LEU A 67 2.45 -21.10 5.32
CA LEU A 67 1.03 -20.82 5.04
C LEU A 67 0.19 -22.08 4.81
N PRO A 68 0.65 -23.12 4.08
CA PRO A 68 -0.09 -24.36 3.95
C PRO A 68 -0.28 -25.10 5.28
N GLN A 69 0.75 -25.10 6.13
CA GLN A 69 0.68 -25.74 7.45
C GLN A 69 -0.30 -25.02 8.38
N MET A 70 -0.27 -23.69 8.37
CA MET A 70 -1.21 -22.86 9.12
C MET A 70 -2.64 -23.07 8.62
N ALA A 71 -2.87 -23.12 7.30
CA ALA A 71 -4.18 -23.39 6.74
C ALA A 71 -4.73 -24.75 7.20
N ALA A 72 -3.92 -25.81 7.10
CA ALA A 72 -4.30 -27.14 7.57
C ALA A 72 -4.57 -27.18 9.09
N ALA A 73 -3.77 -26.48 9.89
CA ALA A 73 -3.99 -26.35 11.32
C ALA A 73 -5.29 -25.62 11.66
N ASN A 74 -5.62 -24.57 10.91
CA ASN A 74 -6.86 -23.80 11.08
C ASN A 74 -8.09 -24.64 10.71
N GLU A 75 -8.03 -25.42 9.64
CA GLU A 75 -9.13 -26.34 9.27
C GLU A 75 -9.34 -27.42 10.34
N LYS A 76 -8.24 -28.01 10.84
CA LYS A 76 -8.29 -28.97 11.94
C LYS A 76 -8.88 -28.35 13.21
N LEU A 77 -8.48 -27.12 13.55
CA LEU A 77 -9.02 -26.41 14.70
C LEU A 77 -10.54 -26.19 14.57
N LYS A 78 -11.01 -25.77 13.40
CA LYS A 78 -12.45 -25.61 13.13
C LYS A 78 -13.23 -26.91 13.34
N GLN A 79 -12.76 -28.02 12.77
CA GLN A 79 -13.39 -29.33 12.96
C GLN A 79 -13.44 -29.71 14.44
N GLN A 80 -12.36 -29.47 15.18
CA GLN A 80 -12.31 -29.75 16.62
C GLN A 80 -13.24 -28.84 17.43
N MET A 81 -13.41 -27.58 17.02
CA MET A 81 -14.35 -26.66 17.67
C MET A 81 -15.80 -27.08 17.47
N ASP A 82 -16.14 -27.63 16.29
CA ASP A 82 -17.48 -28.13 16.00
C ASP A 82 -17.81 -29.41 16.81
N GLU A 83 -16.82 -30.27 17.04
CA GLU A 83 -16.98 -31.52 17.81
C GLU A 83 -16.89 -31.33 19.33
N ALA A 84 -16.14 -30.32 19.79
CA ALA A 84 -15.88 -30.11 21.20
C ALA A 84 -17.01 -29.36 21.92
N PRO A 85 -17.16 -29.57 23.24
CA PRO A 85 -18.05 -28.74 24.06
C PRO A 85 -17.67 -27.26 24.00
N ALA A 86 -18.69 -26.40 24.11
CA ALA A 86 -18.49 -24.96 24.25
C ALA A 86 -17.55 -24.64 25.43
N GLY A 87 -16.61 -23.72 25.21
CA GLY A 87 -15.63 -23.30 26.23
C GLY A 87 -14.33 -24.10 26.28
N ARG A 88 -14.21 -25.24 25.58
CA ARG A 88 -12.94 -26.01 25.57
C ARG A 88 -11.77 -25.25 24.94
N PHE A 89 -12.07 -24.41 23.95
CA PHE A 89 -11.10 -23.56 23.25
C PHE A 89 -11.20 -22.09 23.68
N ASP A 90 -11.73 -21.83 24.88
CA ASP A 90 -11.72 -20.51 25.48
C ASP A 90 -10.32 -20.19 26.02
N ILE A 91 -9.73 -19.12 25.51
CA ILE A 91 -8.38 -18.68 25.88
C ILE A 91 -8.34 -17.95 27.23
N GLU A 92 -9.50 -17.55 27.76
CA GLU A 92 -9.63 -16.91 29.07
C GLU A 92 -9.84 -17.94 30.19
N SER A 93 -10.20 -19.18 29.83
CA SER A 93 -10.42 -20.26 30.78
C SER A 93 -9.10 -20.78 31.35
N VAL A 94 -8.82 -20.41 32.59
CA VAL A 94 -7.63 -20.85 33.35
C VAL A 94 -7.91 -22.01 34.30
N GLU A 95 -9.12 -22.57 34.28
CA GLU A 95 -9.53 -23.61 35.23
C GLU A 95 -8.76 -24.92 34.98
N GLY A 96 -7.98 -25.34 35.97
CA GLY A 96 -7.17 -26.57 35.89
C GLY A 96 -5.87 -26.44 35.09
N ALA A 97 -5.49 -25.23 34.66
CA ALA A 97 -4.22 -24.99 33.99
C ALA A 97 -3.05 -24.92 34.99
N GLU A 98 -2.01 -25.73 34.77
CA GLU A 98 -0.78 -25.68 35.59
C GLU A 98 0.06 -24.43 35.31
N LYS A 99 -0.01 -23.92 34.07
CA LYS A 99 0.75 -22.76 33.60
C LYS A 99 -0.20 -21.75 32.99
N VAL A 100 -0.20 -20.56 33.56
CA VAL A 100 -0.99 -19.41 33.09
C VAL A 100 -0.02 -18.41 32.48
N ILE A 101 -0.39 -17.85 31.32
CA ILE A 101 0.34 -16.74 30.70
C ILE A 101 -0.43 -15.47 31.06
N GLU A 102 0.19 -14.64 31.90
CA GLU A 102 -0.35 -13.33 32.27
C GLU A 102 0.08 -12.28 31.25
N MET A 103 -0.87 -11.44 30.82
CA MET A 103 -0.61 -10.35 29.89
C MET A 103 -0.70 -9.02 30.65
N ASP A 104 0.46 -8.46 30.98
CA ASP A 104 0.57 -7.14 31.61
C ASP A 104 0.28 -6.05 30.57
N VAL A 105 -0.97 -5.56 30.55
CA VAL A 105 -1.37 -4.41 29.73
C VAL A 105 -1.08 -3.11 30.47
N ALA A 106 0.11 -2.55 30.26
CA ALA A 106 0.40 -1.19 30.71
C ALA A 106 -0.24 -0.18 29.74
N LEU A 107 -1.33 0.46 30.17
CA LEU A 107 -1.85 1.65 29.50
C LEU A 107 -0.89 2.81 29.77
N VAL A 108 0.04 3.07 28.86
CA VAL A 108 0.79 4.31 28.87
C VAL A 108 -0.14 5.39 28.35
N GLU A 109 -0.60 6.26 29.26
CA GLU A 109 -1.19 7.53 28.88
C GLU A 109 -0.09 8.33 28.17
N LEU A 110 -0.08 8.29 26.84
CA LEU A 110 0.69 9.21 26.01
C LEU A 110 0.02 10.57 26.16
N SER A 111 0.21 11.23 27.31
CA SER A 111 -0.09 12.66 27.42
C SER A 111 0.87 13.35 26.45
N GLY A 112 0.33 13.83 25.33
CA GLY A 112 1.00 14.68 24.33
C GLY A 112 2.52 14.56 24.33
N SER A 113 3.06 13.59 23.57
CA SER A 113 4.42 13.79 23.10
C SER A 113 4.32 14.93 22.12
N ASP A 114 4.94 16.03 22.53
CA ASP A 114 5.25 17.26 21.84
C ASP A 114 6.79 17.29 21.84
N SER A 115 7.36 16.39 21.03
CA SER A 115 8.79 16.10 20.86
C SER A 115 9.43 17.31 20.28
N ASP A 116 10.28 17.91 21.09
CA ASP A 116 10.79 19.15 20.63
C ASP A 116 12.22 19.25 20.19
N SER A 117 12.27 19.80 19.00
CA SER A 117 13.20 20.82 18.60
C SER A 117 13.04 22.09 19.48
N GLU A 118 13.39 21.99 20.79
CA GLU A 118 13.41 23.01 21.91
C GLU A 118 12.20 23.15 22.93
N ASP A 119 11.63 22.07 23.51
CA ASP A 119 10.18 21.88 24.00
C ASP A 119 8.93 22.51 23.24
N GLY A 120 8.10 21.76 22.46
CA GLY A 120 7.50 22.28 21.19
C GLY A 120 6.90 21.21 20.23
N GLU A 121 5.81 20.66 20.71
CA GLU A 121 4.53 20.65 20.00
C GLU A 121 4.47 19.98 18.62
N GLU A 122 4.30 18.65 18.61
CA GLU A 122 3.75 17.97 17.44
C GLU A 122 2.25 18.25 17.35
N THR A 123 1.94 19.21 16.51
CA THR A 123 0.60 19.42 15.98
C THR A 123 0.19 18.20 15.13
N SER A 124 -0.34 17.16 15.79
CA SER A 124 -1.09 16.11 15.12
C SER A 124 -2.51 16.62 14.92
N GLU A 125 -2.76 17.20 13.75
CA GLU A 125 -4.11 17.55 13.33
C GLU A 125 -4.97 16.27 13.30
N GLU A 126 -6.07 16.31 14.05
CA GLU A 126 -7.10 15.28 14.10
C GLU A 126 -7.73 15.11 12.71
N ASP A 127 -7.39 14.05 11.99
CA ASP A 127 -8.25 13.52 10.95
C ASP A 127 -9.18 12.49 11.58
N SER A 128 -10.37 12.94 11.96
CA SER A 128 -11.50 12.06 12.32
C SER A 128 -11.94 11.31 11.05
N GLY A 129 -11.18 10.28 10.70
CA GLY A 129 -11.50 9.36 9.64
C GLY A 129 -12.63 8.43 10.08
N GLU A 130 -13.81 8.65 9.52
CA GLU A 130 -14.93 7.71 9.57
C GLU A 130 -14.45 6.33 9.10
N GLU A 131 -14.46 5.35 10.02
CA GLU A 131 -14.16 3.92 9.77
C GLU A 131 -15.16 3.36 8.76
N SER A 132 -14.88 3.57 7.48
CA SER A 132 -15.66 3.04 6.37
C SER A 132 -15.01 1.75 5.89
N ASP A 133 -15.78 0.67 5.89
CA ASP A 133 -15.33 -0.64 5.42
C ASP A 133 -14.67 -0.52 4.03
N VAL A 134 -13.43 -1.00 3.95
CA VAL A 134 -12.66 -1.01 2.71
C VAL A 134 -13.23 -2.08 1.78
N THR A 135 -14.22 -1.69 0.98
CA THR A 135 -14.77 -2.52 -0.09
C THR A 135 -13.93 -2.41 -1.36
N GLU A 136 -14.10 -3.36 -2.29
CA GLU A 136 -13.44 -3.37 -3.61
C GLU A 136 -13.63 -2.08 -4.43
N GLN A 137 -14.63 -1.25 -4.08
CA GLN A 137 -14.92 0.02 -4.75
C GLN A 137 -14.20 1.23 -4.13
N ASN A 138 -13.63 1.09 -2.93
CA ASN A 138 -12.96 2.18 -2.20
C ASN A 138 -11.43 2.11 -2.24
N LEU A 139 -10.86 1.00 -2.74
CA LEU A 139 -9.41 0.82 -2.91
C LEU A 139 -8.86 1.68 -4.06
N LYS A 140 -8.29 2.85 -3.74
CA LYS A 140 -7.52 3.63 -4.73
C LYS A 140 -6.15 2.97 -4.97
N LEU A 141 -6.04 2.22 -6.07
CA LEU A 141 -4.75 1.74 -6.54
C LEU A 141 -4.01 2.84 -7.33
N PRO A 142 -2.69 3.01 -7.15
CA PRO A 142 -1.90 3.94 -7.94
C PRO A 142 -1.99 3.56 -9.43
N GLY A 143 -2.61 4.43 -10.24
CA GLY A 143 -2.83 4.24 -11.68
C GLY A 143 -4.29 4.06 -12.11
N ASP A 144 -5.25 4.06 -11.18
CA ASP A 144 -6.69 3.96 -11.47
C ASP A 144 -7.30 5.29 -11.93
N ASN A 145 -6.83 5.79 -13.08
CA ASN A 145 -7.25 7.08 -13.62
C ASN A 145 -8.51 6.93 -14.51
N GLY A 146 -9.44 6.06 -14.12
CA GLY A 146 -10.65 5.72 -14.92
C GLY A 146 -10.37 4.95 -16.22
N LYS A 147 -9.11 4.58 -16.48
CA LYS A 147 -8.70 3.73 -17.61
C LYS A 147 -8.27 2.38 -17.07
N ARG A 148 -9.24 1.50 -16.82
CA ARG A 148 -8.98 0.10 -16.46
C ARG A 148 -8.23 -0.57 -17.61
N LYS A 149 -6.89 -0.58 -17.54
CA LYS A 149 -6.08 -1.43 -18.41
C LYS A 149 -6.24 -2.85 -17.88
N LYS A 150 -6.90 -3.72 -18.67
CA LYS A 150 -6.98 -5.14 -18.33
C LYS A 150 -5.56 -5.70 -18.27
N ALA A 151 -5.15 -6.19 -17.11
CA ALA A 151 -3.90 -6.92 -16.98
C ALA A 151 -4.01 -8.22 -17.80
N PHE A 152 -3.16 -8.39 -18.80
CA PHE A 152 -3.05 -9.66 -19.54
C PHE A 152 -2.09 -10.57 -18.78
N ILE A 153 -2.64 -11.39 -17.89
CA ILE A 153 -1.91 -12.44 -17.19
C ILE A 153 -2.09 -13.72 -18.01
N GLN A 154 -0.99 -14.24 -18.58
CA GLN A 154 -0.98 -15.52 -19.29
C GLN A 154 -0.18 -16.54 -18.48
N VAL A 155 -0.78 -17.70 -18.24
CA VAL A 155 -0.07 -18.85 -17.68
C VAL A 155 0.75 -19.46 -18.81
N LEU A 156 2.07 -19.34 -18.73
CA LEU A 156 2.99 -20.02 -19.63
C LEU A 156 3.15 -21.46 -19.15
N HIS A 157 2.59 -22.40 -19.91
CA HIS A 157 2.92 -23.81 -19.71
C HIS A 157 4.35 -24.07 -20.18
N PRO A 158 5.15 -24.82 -19.42
CA PRO A 158 6.48 -25.22 -19.86
C PRO A 158 6.35 -26.07 -21.14
N PRO A 159 7.26 -25.92 -22.12
CA PRO A 159 7.23 -26.74 -23.32
C PRO A 159 7.64 -28.18 -22.97
N GLY A 160 6.70 -29.12 -23.11
CA GLY A 160 6.95 -30.55 -23.14
C GLY A 160 6.43 -31.34 -21.93
N GLU A 161 5.15 -31.70 -21.98
CA GLU A 161 4.66 -33.02 -21.54
C GLU A 161 4.09 -33.74 -22.76
#